data_AF-A0A0C7MWY7-F1
#
_entry.id   AF-A0A0C7MWY7-F1
#
_cell.length_a   1.000
_cell.length_b   1.000
_cell.length_c   1.000
_cell.angle_alpha   90.00
_cell.angle_beta   90.00
_cell.angle_gamma   90.00
#
_symmetry.space_group_name_H-M   'P 1'
#
loop_
_entity.id
_entity.type
_entity.pdbx_description
1 polymer ?
#
loop_
_entity_poly.entity_id
_entity_poly.type
_entity_poly.pdbx_seq_one_letter_code
_entity_poly.pdbx_strand_id
1 'polypeptide(L)'
;MTGRQSLGTRIKEYLGNPGCRPDVNHKAPICTGRELLKAEGDDSKHEHDEEVRTVGAESTEGSTESDKNSFDNVEVGLSHGKIWTMLNYTGLKKASSDKILDRLVDFAGSQVVFFLMWIILIVWIVIGIIYKAPDNWQIVIQDGQSIQSYFWDTLLMRQQLNSSHEHVWICANIRSRLKTIRRLCTMEQPKEKASPNATVKVSSSSGQLPIESWYDRVCSKACDFIGSLPVMIIFWLGIFTWIGCGAVPTTTGNKPPFSKSNPQKAKFSDEWQLYVNTSTAVIILICCVFLQNIRARHERFIAKFVLALSRMDVSIEKHLRTYFRDFETENPNICIPTHHRNRLSKWIDWYADIIGTGIGVCIALGVIAVWIAIGDPMSWNGNWWLIIGTYTGLVGFLDGFVLRQVYFKIVHHEENNYEKVAEEDYDLFQTLGIELREECVVHSDSFASLNSITYRISSKINSICSSDWSVVASVVIILSLIIIASGLRWSETAQLICNTPTMIIEAFFLIVLLQAHGWADKKRRMQVAALHARRVALLTYVEESYPLSC
;
A
#
# COMPACT_ATOMS: atom_id res chain seq x y z
N MET A 1 -18.85 24.75 21.69
CA MET A 1 -18.42 25.82 20.76
C MET A 1 -17.10 25.39 20.13
N THR A 2 -17.15 24.86 18.90
CA THR A 2 -16.00 24.31 18.19
C THR A 2 -15.31 25.40 17.38
N GLY A 3 -14.13 25.84 17.83
CA GLY A 3 -13.30 26.81 17.14
C GLY A 3 -12.88 26.27 15.76
N ARG A 4 -13.37 26.91 14.70
CA ARG A 4 -12.98 26.64 13.32
C ARG A 4 -11.55 27.16 13.14
N GLN A 5 -10.55 26.32 13.42
CA GLN A 5 -9.14 26.64 13.15
C GLN A 5 -8.99 27.08 11.69
N SER A 6 -8.22 28.15 11.46
CA SER A 6 -8.02 28.71 10.12
C SER A 6 -7.32 27.70 9.20
N LEU A 7 -7.68 27.69 7.92
CA LEU A 7 -7.03 26.86 6.90
C LEU A 7 -5.49 27.01 6.92
N GLY A 8 -5.00 28.23 7.18
CA GLY A 8 -3.57 28.54 7.29
C GLY A 8 -2.89 27.89 8.48
N THR A 9 -3.56 27.79 9.64
CA THR A 9 -3.02 27.10 10.82
C THR A 9 -2.89 25.61 10.59
N ARG A 10 -3.89 25.00 9.91
CA ARG A 10 -3.87 23.58 9.55
C ARG A 10 -2.81 23.25 8.51
N ILE A 11 -2.66 24.11 7.50
CA ILE A 11 -1.58 23.99 6.50
C ILE A 11 -0.21 24.16 7.19
N LYS A 12 -0.09 25.02 8.20
CA LYS A 12 1.18 25.25 8.92
C LYS A 12 1.52 24.15 9.93
N GLU A 13 0.53 23.57 10.62
CA GLU A 13 0.70 22.37 11.45
C GLU A 13 1.07 21.15 10.58
N TYR A 14 0.46 21.04 9.40
CA TYR A 14 0.74 19.98 8.44
C TYR A 14 2.10 20.13 7.74
N LEU A 15 2.43 21.33 7.22
CA LEU A 15 3.74 21.66 6.64
C LEU A 15 4.84 21.81 7.71
N GLY A 16 4.46 21.80 8.99
CA GLY A 16 5.39 21.88 10.11
C GLY A 16 6.23 20.62 10.30
N ASN A 17 5.80 19.46 9.79
CA ASN A 17 6.57 18.21 9.90
C ASN A 17 6.43 17.16 8.75
N PRO A 18 6.27 17.52 7.46
CA PRO A 18 6.27 16.54 6.38
C PRO A 18 7.64 15.83 6.27
N GLY A 19 7.63 14.50 6.15
CA GLY A 19 8.82 13.65 6.18
C GLY A 19 9.29 13.21 7.58
N CYS A 20 8.69 13.72 8.66
CA CYS A 20 8.92 13.27 10.02
C CYS A 20 7.79 12.33 10.44
N ARG A 21 7.97 11.03 10.20
CA ARG A 21 7.09 10.03 10.83
C ARG A 21 7.42 10.01 12.33
N PRO A 22 6.46 10.25 13.23
CA PRO A 22 6.71 10.24 14.66
C PRO A 22 7.00 8.81 15.13
N ASP A 23 7.71 8.69 16.26
CA ASP A 23 7.87 7.40 16.92
C ASP A 23 6.49 6.92 17.38
N VAL A 24 6.23 5.61 17.23
CA VAL A 24 4.99 5.03 17.72
C VAL A 24 5.21 4.60 19.15
N ASN A 25 4.76 5.43 20.09
CA ASN A 25 4.61 5.07 21.49
C ASN A 25 3.20 4.55 21.68
N HIS A 26 3.05 3.32 22.17
CA HIS A 26 1.74 2.76 22.39
C HIS A 26 1.71 1.85 23.61
N LYS A 27 0.61 2.00 24.35
CA LYS A 27 0.26 1.23 25.52
C LYS A 27 -1.10 0.61 25.33
N ALA A 28 -1.18 -0.71 25.46
CA ALA A 28 -2.44 -1.42 25.30
C ALA A 28 -3.42 -1.08 26.44
N PRO A 29 -4.71 -0.84 26.15
CA PRO A 29 -5.69 -0.54 27.19
C PRO A 29 -5.91 -1.75 28.11
N ILE A 30 -6.09 -1.49 29.41
CA ILE A 30 -6.38 -2.51 30.42
C ILE A 30 -7.75 -3.13 30.14
N CYS A 31 -7.82 -4.46 30.15
CA CYS A 31 -9.09 -5.18 30.09
C CYS A 31 -9.79 -5.13 31.45
N THR A 32 -10.66 -4.14 31.69
CA THR A 32 -11.49 -4.09 32.91
C THR A 32 -12.79 -4.89 32.70
N GLY A 33 -13.23 -5.63 33.72
CA GLY A 33 -14.31 -6.62 33.62
C GLY A 33 -15.72 -6.12 33.25
N ARG A 34 -15.91 -4.81 33.00
CA ARG A 34 -17.22 -4.20 32.73
C ARG A 34 -17.71 -4.37 31.28
N GLU A 35 -16.84 -4.78 30.37
CA GLU A 35 -17.11 -4.75 28.92
C GLU A 35 -17.89 -5.98 28.39
N LEU A 36 -17.95 -7.09 29.13
CA LEU A 36 -18.56 -8.34 28.64
C LEU A 36 -20.07 -8.46 28.89
N LEU A 37 -20.62 -7.73 29.87
CA LEU A 37 -22.08 -7.69 30.12
C LEU A 37 -22.88 -7.01 28.98
N LYS A 38 -22.20 -6.33 28.04
CA LYS A 38 -22.83 -5.82 26.82
C LYS A 38 -22.69 -6.75 25.61
N ALA A 39 -21.74 -7.69 25.64
CA ALA A 39 -21.48 -8.59 24.51
C ALA A 39 -22.30 -9.88 24.58
N GLU A 40 -22.60 -10.40 25.78
CA GLU A 40 -23.41 -11.63 25.94
C GLU A 40 -24.93 -11.40 25.82
N GLY A 41 -25.38 -10.16 25.66
CA GLY A 41 -26.81 -9.80 25.61
C GLY A 41 -27.42 -9.71 24.22
N ASP A 42 -26.65 -9.81 23.14
CA ASP A 42 -27.12 -9.48 21.77
C ASP A 42 -26.74 -10.53 20.72
N ASP A 43 -26.67 -11.80 21.12
CA ASP A 43 -26.27 -12.91 20.24
C ASP A 43 -27.44 -13.50 19.42
N SER A 44 -28.48 -12.70 19.15
CA SER A 44 -29.54 -13.11 18.22
C SER A 44 -30.04 -11.94 17.39
N LYS A 45 -29.42 -11.79 16.21
CA LYS A 45 -29.74 -10.89 15.08
C LYS A 45 -28.88 -9.62 15.02
N HIS A 46 -27.62 -9.72 14.59
CA HIS A 46 -26.98 -8.76 13.67
C HIS A 46 -25.57 -9.21 13.31
N GLU A 47 -25.44 -10.21 12.43
CA GLU A 47 -24.15 -10.71 11.91
C GLU A 47 -23.47 -9.75 10.91
N HIS A 48 -23.90 -8.48 10.85
CA HIS A 48 -23.45 -7.52 9.84
C HIS A 48 -22.85 -6.20 10.37
N ASP A 49 -22.82 -5.96 11.68
CA ASP A 49 -22.24 -4.75 12.28
C ASP A 49 -21.25 -5.10 13.41
N GLU A 50 -20.07 -5.62 13.07
CA GLU A 50 -19.00 -5.78 14.06
C GLU A 50 -18.27 -4.44 14.30
N GLU A 51 -18.68 -3.71 15.34
CA GLU A 51 -17.99 -2.55 15.90
C GLU A 51 -17.12 -3.01 17.09
N VAL A 52 -15.80 -3.18 16.89
CA VAL A 52 -14.87 -3.28 18.03
C VAL A 52 -14.44 -1.87 18.37
N ARG A 53 -14.83 -1.37 19.55
CA ARG A 53 -14.30 -0.12 20.14
C ARG A 53 -13.15 -0.49 21.08
N THR A 54 -11.96 0.04 20.86
CA THR A 54 -11.00 0.17 21.96
C THR A 54 -11.27 1.50 22.65
N VAL A 55 -11.67 1.41 23.92
CA VAL A 55 -11.94 2.57 24.77
C VAL A 55 -10.60 3.13 25.25
N GLY A 56 -10.31 4.38 24.89
CA GLY A 56 -9.25 5.15 25.54
C GLY A 56 -9.65 5.50 26.97
N ALA A 57 -8.74 5.37 27.93
CA ALA A 57 -8.91 5.96 29.25
C ALA A 57 -8.94 7.49 29.11
N GLU A 58 -9.91 8.13 29.74
CA GLU A 58 -10.06 9.59 29.76
C GLU A 58 -8.72 10.26 30.15
N SER A 59 -8.23 11.11 29.27
CA SER A 59 -7.05 11.94 29.50
C SER A 59 -7.26 12.80 30.75
N THR A 60 -6.51 12.53 31.82
CA THR A 60 -6.39 13.46 32.93
C THR A 60 -5.66 14.71 32.41
N GLU A 61 -6.33 15.85 32.46
CA GLU A 61 -5.78 17.15 32.06
C GLU A 61 -4.53 17.49 32.88
N GLY A 62 -3.36 17.51 32.25
CA GLY A 62 -2.14 18.05 32.85
C GLY A 62 -0.84 17.36 32.43
N SER A 63 -0.38 17.56 31.20
CA SER A 63 1.03 17.31 30.85
C SER A 63 1.64 18.50 30.10
N THR A 64 2.89 18.76 30.44
CA THR A 64 3.67 19.98 30.17
C THR A 64 4.22 19.98 28.73
N GLU A 65 4.60 21.15 28.21
CA GLU A 65 4.89 21.42 26.79
C GLU A 65 6.03 20.60 26.11
N SER A 66 6.73 19.69 26.80
CA SER A 66 7.80 18.88 26.21
C SER A 66 7.33 17.62 25.45
N ASP A 67 6.07 17.22 25.57
CA ASP A 67 5.58 15.90 25.11
C ASP A 67 4.91 15.90 23.73
N LYS A 68 5.12 16.94 22.90
CA LYS A 68 4.46 17.08 21.59
C LYS A 68 4.91 16.06 20.51
N ASN A 69 5.85 15.16 20.82
CA ASN A 69 6.40 14.16 19.88
C ASN A 69 6.06 12.70 20.25
N SER A 70 5.24 12.46 21.28
CA SER A 70 4.84 11.12 21.73
C SER A 70 3.32 10.99 21.77
N PHE A 71 2.75 10.02 21.07
CA PHE A 71 1.29 9.82 20.97
C PHE A 71 0.82 8.73 21.93
N ASP A 72 0.40 9.10 23.15
CA ASP A 72 -0.21 8.15 24.07
C ASP A 72 -1.70 7.89 23.73
N ASN A 73 -2.11 6.61 23.78
CA ASN A 73 -3.51 6.14 23.77
C ASN A 73 -4.37 6.49 22.53
N VAL A 74 -4.08 5.88 21.38
CA VAL A 74 -4.90 5.99 20.15
C VAL A 74 -6.03 4.96 20.16
N GLU A 75 -7.26 5.39 19.84
CA GLU A 75 -8.37 4.46 19.60
C GLU A 75 -8.16 3.73 18.26
N VAL A 76 -8.17 2.40 18.33
CA VAL A 76 -8.21 1.51 17.17
C VAL A 76 -9.50 0.71 17.18
N GLY A 77 -10.37 1.07 16.26
CA GLY A 77 -11.61 0.35 16.09
C GLY A 77 -11.64 -0.41 14.78
N LEU A 78 -12.71 -1.19 14.63
CA LEU A 78 -13.03 -1.81 13.37
C LEU A 78 -14.42 -1.36 12.90
N SER A 79 -14.53 -1.10 11.60
CA SER A 79 -15.81 -0.84 10.95
C SER A 79 -15.75 -1.42 9.54
N HIS A 80 -16.79 -2.16 9.14
CA HIS A 80 -16.92 -2.74 7.80
C HIS A 80 -15.73 -3.63 7.36
N GLY A 81 -15.09 -4.35 8.29
CA GLY A 81 -13.93 -5.20 7.97
C GLY A 81 -12.63 -4.43 7.71
N LYS A 82 -12.50 -3.19 8.18
CA LYS A 82 -11.30 -2.36 8.07
C LYS A 82 -10.89 -1.80 9.43
N ILE A 83 -9.58 -1.81 9.70
CA ILE A 83 -8.98 -1.22 10.90
C ILE A 83 -9.03 0.29 10.72
N TRP A 84 -9.53 1.02 11.71
CA TRP A 84 -9.49 2.48 11.69
C TRP A 84 -8.76 3.01 12.92
N THR A 85 -7.92 3.99 12.67
CA THR A 85 -7.16 4.76 13.66
C THR A 85 -7.67 6.20 13.66
N MET A 86 -7.77 6.82 14.85
CA MET A 86 -8.10 8.26 14.97
C MET A 86 -7.04 9.17 14.34
N LEU A 87 -5.78 8.70 14.28
CA LEU A 87 -4.64 9.42 13.74
C LEU A 87 -4.32 8.94 12.32
N ASN A 88 -3.85 9.84 11.47
CA ASN A 88 -3.26 9.51 10.18
C ASN A 88 -1.77 9.13 10.34
N TYR A 89 -1.12 8.68 9.27
CA TYR A 89 0.31 8.32 9.29
C TYR A 89 1.26 9.48 9.62
N THR A 90 0.77 10.73 9.55
CA THR A 90 1.51 11.93 9.99
C THR A 90 1.38 12.20 11.50
N GLY A 91 0.63 11.37 12.23
CA GLY A 91 0.33 11.56 13.65
C GLY A 91 -0.75 12.61 13.95
N LEU A 92 -1.41 13.16 12.93
CA LEU A 92 -2.48 14.15 13.08
C LEU A 92 -3.85 13.48 13.10
N LYS A 93 -4.82 14.07 13.83
CA LYS A 93 -6.20 13.57 13.81
C LYS A 93 -6.78 13.62 12.40
N LYS A 94 -7.42 12.54 11.95
CA LYS A 94 -8.01 12.46 10.60
C LYS A 94 -9.05 13.56 10.38
N ALA A 95 -8.80 14.43 9.39
CA ALA A 95 -9.73 15.48 9.01
C ALA A 95 -10.87 14.95 8.12
N SER A 96 -11.89 15.77 7.86
CA SER A 96 -12.97 15.39 6.92
C SER A 96 -12.46 15.10 5.50
N SER A 97 -11.42 15.81 5.06
CA SER A 97 -10.73 15.53 3.79
C SER A 97 -10.10 14.13 3.78
N ASP A 98 -9.53 13.70 4.90
CA ASP A 98 -8.94 12.36 5.02
C ASP A 98 -9.99 11.27 4.92
N LYS A 99 -11.17 11.48 5.51
CA LYS A 99 -12.28 10.54 5.41
C LYS A 99 -12.81 10.41 3.97
N ILE A 100 -12.83 11.50 3.21
CA ILE A 100 -13.23 11.47 1.79
C ILE A 100 -12.19 10.71 0.97
N LEU A 101 -10.90 10.96 1.20
CA LEU A 101 -9.82 10.27 0.51
C LEU A 101 -9.79 8.78 0.83
N ASP A 102 -9.99 8.40 2.09
CA ASP A 102 -10.06 6.99 2.50
C ASP A 102 -11.25 6.29 1.80
N ARG A 103 -12.39 6.97 1.62
CA ARG A 103 -13.52 6.45 0.81
C ARG A 103 -13.19 6.34 -0.68
N LEU A 104 -12.42 7.29 -1.23
CA LEU A 104 -11.98 7.23 -2.63
C LEU A 104 -11.03 6.05 -2.87
N VAL A 105 -10.14 5.76 -1.93
CA VAL A 105 -9.28 4.56 -1.96
C VAL A 105 -10.15 3.29 -1.96
N ASP A 106 -11.13 3.22 -1.06
CA ASP A 106 -12.02 2.05 -0.97
C ASP A 106 -12.88 1.87 -2.23
N PHE A 107 -13.32 2.98 -2.84
CA PHE A 107 -14.04 2.97 -4.11
C PHE A 107 -13.14 2.52 -5.27
N ALA A 108 -11.92 3.06 -5.36
CA ALA A 108 -10.93 2.73 -6.40
C ALA A 108 -10.57 1.24 -6.43
N GLY A 109 -10.46 0.60 -5.27
CA GLY A 109 -10.20 -0.84 -5.16
C GLY A 109 -11.43 -1.75 -5.29
N SER A 110 -12.63 -1.18 -5.47
CA SER A 110 -13.88 -1.93 -5.48
C SER A 110 -14.07 -2.80 -6.75
N GLN A 111 -14.86 -3.86 -6.61
CA GLN A 111 -15.27 -4.70 -7.75
C GLN A 111 -16.03 -3.90 -8.80
N VAL A 112 -16.83 -2.90 -8.39
CA VAL A 112 -17.60 -2.05 -9.30
C VAL A 112 -16.67 -1.28 -10.24
N VAL A 113 -15.64 -0.62 -9.68
CA VAL A 113 -14.65 0.10 -10.49
C VAL A 113 -13.89 -0.86 -11.38
N PHE A 114 -13.50 -2.04 -10.88
CA PHE A 114 -12.84 -3.05 -11.70
C PHE A 114 -13.64 -3.40 -12.96
N PHE A 115 -14.92 -3.75 -12.84
CA PHE A 115 -15.76 -4.09 -14.00
C PHE A 115 -16.03 -2.88 -14.90
N LEU A 116 -16.22 -1.70 -14.31
CA LEU A 116 -16.42 -0.46 -15.06
C LEU A 116 -15.21 -0.15 -15.94
N MET A 117 -13.99 -0.32 -15.45
CA MET A 117 -12.76 -0.09 -16.23
C MET A 117 -12.64 -1.08 -17.41
N TRP A 118 -13.02 -2.34 -17.22
CA TRP A 118 -13.09 -3.31 -18.32
C TRP A 118 -14.14 -2.96 -19.36
N ILE A 119 -15.32 -2.48 -18.93
CA ILE A 119 -16.36 -2.01 -19.86
C ILE A 119 -15.84 -0.84 -20.69
N ILE A 120 -15.20 0.15 -20.05
CA ILE A 120 -14.60 1.30 -20.76
C ILE A 120 -13.57 0.82 -21.78
N LEU A 121 -12.67 -0.09 -21.39
CA LEU A 121 -11.65 -0.62 -22.29
C LEU A 121 -12.25 -1.40 -23.46
N ILE A 122 -13.25 -2.25 -23.22
CA ILE A 122 -13.92 -3.04 -24.27
C ILE A 122 -14.66 -2.11 -25.24
N VAL A 123 -15.40 -1.13 -24.73
CA VAL A 123 -16.08 -0.12 -25.55
C VAL A 123 -15.06 0.64 -26.39
N TRP A 124 -13.92 1.01 -25.79
CA TRP A 124 -12.85 1.68 -26.50
C TRP A 124 -12.24 0.79 -27.62
N ILE A 125 -12.06 -0.50 -27.38
CA ILE A 125 -11.58 -1.44 -28.41
C ILE A 125 -12.60 -1.56 -29.56
N VAL A 126 -13.88 -1.76 -29.25
CA VAL A 126 -14.94 -1.96 -30.26
C VAL A 126 -15.09 -0.72 -31.14
N ILE A 127 -15.14 0.47 -30.55
CA ILE A 127 -15.25 1.72 -31.30
C ILE A 127 -13.97 1.95 -32.13
N GLY A 128 -12.80 1.68 -31.57
CA GLY A 128 -11.53 1.77 -32.30
C GLY A 128 -11.49 0.91 -33.57
N ILE A 129 -11.99 -0.33 -33.48
CA ILE A 129 -12.09 -1.24 -34.63
C ILE A 129 -13.03 -0.67 -35.70
N ILE A 130 -14.18 -0.13 -35.31
CA ILE A 130 -15.18 0.43 -36.24
C ILE A 130 -14.63 1.65 -36.98
N TYR A 131 -13.98 2.57 -36.26
CA TYR A 131 -13.48 3.83 -36.82
C TYR A 131 -12.05 3.74 -37.37
N LYS A 132 -11.43 2.55 -37.39
CA LYS A 132 -10.04 2.32 -37.80
C LYS A 132 -9.01 3.14 -37.01
N ALA A 133 -9.27 3.34 -35.71
CA ALA A 133 -8.35 3.92 -34.72
C ALA A 133 -7.59 5.19 -35.20
N PRO A 134 -8.30 6.31 -35.48
CA PRO A 134 -7.63 7.56 -35.84
C PRO A 134 -6.72 8.08 -34.71
N ASP A 135 -5.76 8.95 -35.00
CA ASP A 135 -4.77 9.40 -34.02
C ASP A 135 -5.41 9.99 -32.75
N ASN A 136 -6.47 10.79 -32.90
CA ASN A 136 -7.23 11.32 -31.76
C ASN A 136 -7.82 10.21 -30.86
N TRP A 137 -8.18 9.05 -31.42
CA TRP A 137 -8.68 7.92 -30.65
C TRP A 137 -7.61 7.27 -29.78
N GLN A 138 -6.38 7.20 -30.31
CA GLN A 138 -5.19 6.69 -29.63
C GLN A 138 -4.72 7.66 -28.54
N ILE A 139 -4.79 8.97 -28.81
CA ILE A 139 -4.44 10.02 -27.85
C ILE A 139 -5.42 10.03 -26.66
N VAL A 140 -6.72 9.86 -26.90
CA VAL A 140 -7.74 9.88 -25.82
C VAL A 140 -7.50 8.79 -24.77
N ILE A 141 -7.18 7.56 -25.17
CA ILE A 141 -6.90 6.49 -24.19
C ILE A 141 -5.59 6.72 -23.46
N GLN A 142 -4.59 7.25 -24.14
CA GLN A 142 -3.29 7.58 -23.57
C GLN A 142 -3.45 8.65 -22.47
N ASP A 143 -4.09 9.76 -22.79
CA ASP A 143 -4.25 10.87 -21.85
C ASP A 143 -5.23 10.50 -20.73
N GLY A 144 -6.31 9.79 -21.05
CA GLY A 144 -7.24 9.27 -20.06
C GLY A 144 -6.57 8.33 -19.07
N GLN A 145 -5.73 7.41 -19.55
CA GLN A 145 -4.93 6.55 -18.68
C GLN A 145 -3.90 7.34 -17.89
N SER A 146 -3.23 8.32 -18.47
CA SER A 146 -2.19 9.07 -17.77
C SER A 146 -2.76 9.91 -16.62
N ILE A 147 -3.94 10.54 -16.84
CA ILE A 147 -4.72 11.20 -15.77
C ILE A 147 -5.10 10.18 -14.70
N GLN A 148 -5.62 9.02 -15.10
CA GLN A 148 -5.99 7.97 -14.16
C GLN A 148 -4.78 7.51 -13.34
N SER A 149 -3.62 7.27 -13.97
CA SER A 149 -2.39 6.83 -13.30
C SER A 149 -1.98 7.81 -12.21
N TYR A 150 -2.02 9.10 -12.53
CA TYR A 150 -1.68 10.16 -11.57
C TYR A 150 -2.59 10.15 -10.32
N PHE A 151 -3.91 10.00 -10.51
CA PHE A 151 -4.84 9.83 -9.38
C PHE A 151 -4.57 8.51 -8.64
N TRP A 152 -4.28 7.44 -9.36
CA TRP A 152 -4.04 6.12 -8.78
C TRP A 152 -2.78 6.11 -7.92
N ASP A 153 -1.67 6.67 -8.40
CA ASP A 153 -0.41 6.75 -7.67
C ASP A 153 -0.57 7.55 -6.38
N THR A 154 -1.32 8.65 -6.44
CA THR A 154 -1.73 9.43 -5.26
C THR A 154 -2.47 8.56 -4.24
N LEU A 155 -3.48 7.80 -4.69
CA LEU A 155 -4.25 6.90 -3.83
C LEU A 155 -3.41 5.72 -3.31
N LEU A 156 -2.54 5.14 -4.14
CA LEU A 156 -1.65 4.03 -3.81
C LEU A 156 -0.61 4.44 -2.77
N MET A 157 -0.07 5.65 -2.88
CA MET A 157 0.88 6.20 -1.92
C MET A 157 0.20 6.35 -0.56
N ARG A 158 -0.99 6.96 -0.54
CA ARG A 158 -1.81 7.12 0.67
C ARG A 158 -2.14 5.77 1.32
N GLN A 159 -2.59 4.81 0.53
CA GLN A 159 -2.94 3.48 1.00
C GLN A 159 -1.74 2.79 1.69
N GLN A 160 -0.55 2.86 1.08
CA GLN A 160 0.68 2.28 1.67
C GLN A 160 1.07 2.94 2.98
N LEU A 161 1.03 4.27 3.04
CA LEU A 161 1.41 5.01 4.24
C LEU A 161 0.45 4.73 5.41
N ASN A 162 -0.86 4.73 5.14
CA ASN A 162 -1.88 4.39 6.14
C ASN A 162 -1.74 2.94 6.62
N SER A 163 -1.66 1.98 5.69
CA SER A 163 -1.53 0.56 6.03
C SER A 163 -0.28 0.30 6.87
N SER A 164 0.85 0.92 6.53
CA SER A 164 2.07 0.78 7.31
C SER A 164 1.96 1.31 8.73
N HIS A 165 1.35 2.49 8.88
CA HIS A 165 1.11 3.06 10.20
C HIS A 165 0.22 2.15 11.07
N GLU A 166 -0.85 1.60 10.50
CA GLU A 166 -1.73 0.64 11.18
C GLU A 166 -0.95 -0.63 11.61
N HIS A 167 -0.12 -1.17 10.72
CA HIS A 167 0.71 -2.35 11.00
C HIS A 167 1.71 -2.14 12.14
N VAL A 168 2.40 -1.01 12.17
CA VAL A 168 3.31 -0.66 13.27
C VAL A 168 2.56 -0.57 14.58
N TRP A 169 1.37 0.05 14.58
CA TRP A 169 0.55 0.19 15.77
C TRP A 169 0.04 -1.15 16.31
N ILE A 170 -0.39 -2.05 15.43
CA ILE A 170 -0.77 -3.43 15.79
C ILE A 170 0.41 -4.14 16.47
N CYS A 171 1.62 -4.05 15.89
CA CYS A 171 2.80 -4.65 16.50
C CYS A 171 3.09 -4.07 17.89
N ALA A 172 2.93 -2.75 18.07
CA ALA A 172 3.13 -2.12 19.37
C ALA A 172 2.10 -2.58 20.42
N ASN A 173 0.83 -2.71 20.04
CA ASN A 173 -0.25 -3.21 20.91
C ASN A 173 0.01 -4.65 21.34
N ILE A 174 0.33 -5.53 20.39
CA ILE A 174 0.62 -6.94 20.66
C ILE A 174 1.83 -7.06 21.61
N ARG A 175 2.92 -6.31 21.37
CA ARG A 175 4.11 -6.34 22.24
C ARG A 175 3.82 -5.79 23.64
N SER A 176 3.00 -4.75 23.74
CA SER A 176 2.59 -4.17 25.02
C SER A 176 1.86 -5.21 25.87
N ARG A 177 0.86 -5.89 25.29
CA ARG A 177 0.12 -6.97 25.97
C ARG A 177 1.00 -8.17 26.28
N LEU A 178 1.85 -8.57 25.33
CA LEU A 178 2.74 -9.72 25.48
C LEU A 178 3.66 -9.57 26.69
N LYS A 179 4.18 -8.37 26.96
CA LYS A 179 4.98 -8.11 28.16
C LYS A 179 4.19 -8.27 29.46
N THR A 180 2.92 -7.85 29.48
CA THR A 180 2.04 -8.08 30.64
C THR A 180 1.73 -9.56 30.82
N ILE A 181 1.38 -10.26 29.74
CA ILE A 181 1.14 -11.70 29.75
C ILE A 181 2.37 -12.43 30.28
N ARG A 182 3.56 -12.11 29.76
CA ARG A 182 4.84 -12.65 30.25
C ARG A 182 5.01 -12.40 31.74
N ARG A 183 4.82 -11.15 32.20
CA ARG A 183 4.94 -10.80 33.62
C ARG A 183 4.03 -11.68 34.47
N LEU A 184 2.73 -11.75 34.14
CA LEU A 184 1.73 -12.51 34.89
C LEU A 184 2.06 -14.00 34.92
N CYS A 185 2.39 -14.62 33.78
CA CYS A 185 2.75 -16.03 33.75
C CYS A 185 4.05 -16.36 34.51
N THR A 186 4.93 -15.38 34.74
CA THR A 186 6.16 -15.56 35.54
C THR A 186 5.99 -15.24 37.03
N MET A 187 4.81 -14.82 37.49
CA MET A 187 4.57 -14.48 38.90
C MET A 187 4.51 -15.72 39.81
N GLU A 188 4.03 -16.86 39.32
CA GLU A 188 4.15 -18.13 40.01
C GLU A 188 5.40 -18.89 39.54
N GLN A 189 6.13 -19.53 40.45
CA GLN A 189 7.17 -20.49 40.04
C GLN A 189 6.51 -21.63 39.25
N PRO A 190 7.16 -22.14 38.19
CA PRO A 190 6.58 -23.18 37.36
C PRO A 190 6.22 -24.39 38.22
N LYS A 191 4.91 -24.61 38.43
CA LYS A 191 4.40 -25.89 38.94
C LYS A 191 4.93 -26.97 38.01
N GLU A 192 5.41 -28.08 38.59
CA GLU A 192 6.00 -29.21 37.85
C GLU A 192 5.32 -29.43 36.50
N LYS A 193 6.15 -29.39 35.44
CA LYS A 193 5.83 -29.55 34.02
C LYS A 193 4.45 -30.16 33.79
N ALA A 194 3.46 -29.30 33.52
CA ALA A 194 2.24 -29.76 32.87
C ALA A 194 2.65 -30.50 31.59
N SER A 195 2.22 -31.76 31.47
CA SER A 195 2.53 -32.65 30.35
C SER A 195 2.20 -31.96 29.01
N PRO A 196 3.15 -31.85 28.06
CA PRO A 196 2.98 -31.08 26.83
C PRO A 196 2.28 -31.95 25.78
N ASN A 197 1.00 -32.26 25.97
CA ASN A 197 0.20 -32.95 24.96
C ASN A 197 -1.11 -32.20 24.67
N ALA A 198 -1.09 -30.87 24.71
CA ALA A 198 -2.12 -30.07 24.06
C ALA A 198 -1.94 -30.18 22.54
N THR A 199 -2.43 -31.28 21.95
CA THR A 199 -2.59 -31.41 20.50
C THR A 199 -3.68 -30.48 20.01
N VAL A 200 -3.35 -29.19 19.89
CA VAL A 200 -4.23 -28.21 19.25
C VAL A 200 -4.30 -28.56 17.76
N LYS A 201 -5.48 -28.95 17.28
CA LYS A 201 -5.80 -29.02 15.86
C LYS A 201 -5.93 -27.60 15.32
N VAL A 202 -4.83 -26.97 14.98
CA VAL A 202 -4.84 -25.76 14.15
C VAL A 202 -5.05 -26.22 12.71
N SER A 203 -6.12 -25.77 12.07
CA SER A 203 -6.35 -25.98 10.65
C SER A 203 -5.23 -25.29 9.88
N SER A 204 -4.53 -26.05 9.02
CA SER A 204 -3.41 -25.57 8.21
C SER A 204 -3.82 -24.39 7.32
N SER A 205 -3.53 -23.17 7.80
CA SER A 205 -3.76 -21.96 7.03
C SER A 205 -2.67 -21.84 5.97
N SER A 206 -2.99 -22.19 4.71
CA SER A 206 -2.01 -22.32 3.63
C SER A 206 -1.37 -21.00 3.15
N GLY A 207 -1.51 -19.89 3.88
CA GLY A 207 -1.01 -18.58 3.47
C GLY A 207 -1.58 -18.12 2.11
N GLN A 208 -2.64 -18.75 1.60
CA GLN A 208 -3.38 -18.37 0.39
C GLN A 208 -4.55 -17.46 0.76
N LEU A 209 -4.94 -16.57 -0.16
CA LEU A 209 -6.09 -15.69 0.07
C LEU A 209 -7.32 -16.60 0.10
N PRO A 210 -8.25 -16.41 1.04
CA PRO A 210 -9.49 -17.14 1.02
C PRO A 210 -10.15 -16.82 -0.31
N ILE A 211 -10.31 -17.85 -1.11
CA ILE A 211 -10.89 -17.73 -2.43
C ILE A 211 -12.40 -17.69 -2.22
N GLU A 212 -12.93 -16.50 -1.98
CA GLU A 212 -14.35 -16.30 -1.71
C GLU A 212 -15.19 -16.40 -3.01
N SER A 213 -14.61 -16.09 -4.18
CA SER A 213 -15.32 -16.12 -5.48
C SER A 213 -14.50 -16.62 -6.68
N TRP A 214 -15.16 -16.91 -7.80
CA TRP A 214 -14.50 -17.23 -9.09
C TRP A 214 -13.71 -16.03 -9.63
N TYR A 215 -14.23 -14.82 -9.40
CA TYR A 215 -13.58 -13.55 -9.71
C TYR A 215 -12.22 -13.45 -9.01
N ASP A 216 -12.19 -13.82 -7.72
CA ASP A 216 -10.97 -13.81 -6.93
C ASP A 216 -9.90 -14.75 -7.48
N ARG A 217 -10.30 -15.91 -8.02
CA ARG A 217 -9.38 -16.84 -8.68
C ARG A 217 -8.78 -16.24 -9.94
N VAL A 218 -9.61 -15.60 -10.76
CA VAL A 218 -9.18 -14.98 -12.02
C VAL A 218 -8.21 -13.84 -11.74
N CYS A 219 -8.55 -12.91 -10.84
CA CYS A 219 -7.67 -11.80 -10.48
C CYS A 219 -6.32 -12.28 -9.91
N SER A 220 -6.34 -13.29 -9.03
CA SER A 220 -5.09 -13.83 -8.46
C SER A 220 -4.19 -14.44 -9.54
N LYS A 221 -4.76 -15.28 -10.40
CA LYS A 221 -4.01 -15.90 -11.51
C LYS A 221 -3.51 -14.86 -12.51
N ALA A 222 -4.31 -13.86 -12.83
CA ALA A 222 -3.91 -12.79 -13.73
C ALA A 222 -2.72 -12.01 -13.16
N CYS A 223 -2.70 -11.75 -11.85
CA CYS A 223 -1.59 -11.04 -11.23
C CYS A 223 -0.33 -11.89 -11.07
N ASP A 224 -0.48 -13.17 -10.72
CA ASP A 224 0.64 -14.12 -10.72
C ASP A 224 1.27 -14.23 -12.12
N PHE A 225 0.45 -14.15 -13.17
CA PHE A 225 0.90 -14.15 -14.55
C PHE A 225 1.57 -12.83 -14.95
N ILE A 226 0.90 -11.68 -14.76
CA ILE A 226 1.40 -10.35 -15.15
C ILE A 226 2.67 -10.01 -14.36
N GLY A 227 2.68 -10.25 -13.05
CA GLY A 227 3.83 -10.03 -12.16
C GLY A 227 4.91 -11.12 -12.27
N SER A 228 5.02 -11.84 -13.39
CA SER A 228 6.01 -12.89 -13.58
C SER A 228 7.23 -12.39 -14.37
N LEU A 229 8.40 -12.98 -14.11
CA LEU A 229 9.62 -12.67 -14.86
C LEU A 229 9.51 -12.92 -16.37
N PRO A 230 8.86 -14.00 -16.86
CA PRO A 230 8.63 -14.17 -18.29
C PRO A 230 7.88 -12.99 -18.92
N VAL A 231 6.86 -12.45 -18.27
CA VAL A 231 6.12 -11.28 -18.77
C VAL A 231 7.03 -10.04 -18.82
N MET A 232 7.88 -9.82 -17.81
CA MET A 232 8.87 -8.74 -17.86
C MET A 232 9.87 -8.89 -19.02
N ILE A 233 10.33 -10.11 -19.31
CA ILE A 233 11.23 -10.38 -20.44
C ILE A 233 10.49 -10.11 -21.76
N ILE A 234 9.26 -10.61 -21.91
CA ILE A 234 8.44 -10.38 -23.10
C ILE A 234 8.18 -8.88 -23.31
N PHE A 235 7.91 -8.14 -22.23
CA PHE A 235 7.73 -6.69 -22.28
C PHE A 235 8.97 -6.01 -22.89
N TRP A 236 10.17 -6.27 -22.36
CA TRP A 236 11.40 -5.66 -22.88
C TRP A 236 11.75 -6.14 -24.29
N LEU A 237 11.53 -7.41 -24.62
CA LEU A 237 11.68 -7.90 -26.00
C LEU A 237 10.73 -7.16 -26.96
N GLY A 238 9.50 -6.89 -26.53
CA GLY A 238 8.54 -6.07 -27.26
C GLY A 238 9.05 -4.65 -27.48
N ILE A 239 9.55 -3.98 -26.44
CA ILE A 239 10.14 -2.64 -26.53
C ILE A 239 11.35 -2.62 -27.48
N PHE A 240 12.28 -3.57 -27.36
CA PHE A 240 13.44 -3.65 -28.25
C PHE A 240 13.05 -3.92 -29.70
N THR A 241 12.04 -4.76 -29.92
CA THR A 241 11.49 -5.02 -31.26
C THR A 241 10.87 -3.74 -31.84
N TRP A 242 10.09 -3.01 -31.04
CA TRP A 242 9.50 -1.73 -31.44
C TRP A 242 10.58 -0.67 -31.78
N ILE A 243 11.65 -0.56 -30.99
CA ILE A 243 12.80 0.30 -31.30
C ILE A 243 13.40 -0.07 -32.66
N GLY A 244 13.58 -1.36 -32.93
CA GLY A 244 14.04 -1.86 -34.23
C GLY A 244 13.10 -1.51 -35.39
N CYS A 245 11.79 -1.63 -35.18
CA CYS A 245 10.78 -1.26 -36.17
C CYS A 245 10.78 0.24 -36.51
N GLY A 246 11.23 1.11 -35.60
CA GLY A 246 11.35 2.55 -35.85
C GLY A 246 12.37 2.92 -36.93
N ALA A 247 13.35 2.05 -37.18
CA ALA A 247 14.33 2.24 -38.25
C ALA A 247 13.75 1.97 -39.65
N VAL A 248 12.61 1.29 -39.74
CA VAL A 248 11.90 1.01 -40.99
C VAL A 248 11.12 2.27 -41.42
N PRO A 249 11.33 2.80 -42.64
CA PRO A 249 10.64 4.01 -43.08
C PRO A 249 9.12 3.78 -43.21
N THR A 250 8.34 4.41 -42.34
CA THR A 250 6.87 4.40 -42.35
C THR A 250 6.33 5.67 -43.01
N THR A 251 5.12 5.58 -43.56
CA THR A 251 4.42 6.75 -44.11
C THR A 251 4.12 7.76 -43.00
N THR A 252 4.34 9.04 -43.26
CA THR A 252 4.22 10.11 -42.24
C THR A 252 2.80 10.64 -42.05
N GLY A 253 1.79 10.10 -42.74
CA GLY A 253 0.42 10.63 -42.72
C GLY A 253 0.28 12.05 -43.32
N ASN A 254 1.37 12.67 -43.75
CA ASN A 254 1.37 14.06 -44.21
C ASN A 254 0.63 14.25 -45.54
N LYS A 255 -0.09 15.36 -45.67
CA LYS A 255 -0.78 15.74 -46.91
C LYS A 255 0.23 16.35 -47.90
N PRO A 256 0.10 16.08 -49.21
CA PRO A 256 0.95 16.68 -50.24
C PRO A 256 0.77 18.22 -50.30
N PRO A 257 1.79 18.98 -50.77
CA PRO A 257 3.00 18.52 -51.43
C PRO A 257 4.11 18.08 -50.45
N PHE A 258 4.80 17.00 -50.81
CA PHE A 258 5.93 16.46 -50.05
C PHE A 258 7.21 17.26 -50.35
N SER A 259 7.99 17.56 -49.32
CA SER A 259 9.26 18.30 -49.43
C SER A 259 10.30 17.68 -48.49
N LYS A 260 11.54 18.20 -48.49
CA LYS A 260 12.55 17.78 -47.49
C LYS A 260 12.13 18.08 -46.04
N SER A 261 11.27 19.09 -45.83
CA SER A 261 10.68 19.41 -44.52
C SER A 261 9.32 18.73 -44.28
N ASN A 262 8.75 18.08 -45.30
CA ASN A 262 7.50 17.34 -45.26
C ASN A 262 7.64 16.00 -46.01
N PRO A 263 8.49 15.06 -45.55
CA PRO A 263 8.77 13.84 -46.28
C PRO A 263 7.56 12.89 -46.24
N GLN A 264 7.30 12.15 -47.33
CA GLN A 264 6.23 11.14 -47.40
C GLN A 264 6.51 9.91 -46.52
N LYS A 265 7.79 9.63 -46.24
CA LYS A 265 8.24 8.56 -45.37
C LYS A 265 9.30 9.08 -44.41
N ALA A 266 9.19 8.74 -43.14
CA ALA A 266 10.16 9.09 -42.12
C ALA A 266 10.55 7.85 -41.32
N LYS A 267 11.77 7.86 -40.78
CA LYS A 267 12.17 6.93 -39.72
C LYS A 267 11.79 7.57 -38.40
N PHE A 268 11.38 6.76 -37.42
CA PHE A 268 10.94 7.23 -36.11
C PHE A 268 9.83 8.30 -36.19
N SER A 269 8.76 8.01 -36.93
CA SER A 269 7.62 8.93 -37.09
C SER A 269 6.84 9.14 -35.78
N ASP A 270 6.07 10.21 -35.69
CA ASP A 270 5.18 10.46 -34.55
C ASP A 270 4.13 9.35 -34.40
N GLU A 271 3.61 8.82 -35.51
CA GLU A 271 2.72 7.65 -35.54
C GLU A 271 3.38 6.39 -34.93
N TRP A 272 4.68 6.17 -35.17
CA TRP A 272 5.44 5.08 -34.56
C TRP A 272 5.58 5.24 -33.04
N GLN A 273 5.70 6.48 -32.54
CA GLN A 273 5.70 6.78 -31.10
C GLN A 273 4.30 6.60 -30.49
N LEU A 274 3.26 7.04 -31.21
CA LEU A 274 1.88 6.93 -30.75
C LEU A 274 1.45 5.47 -30.52
N TYR A 275 1.84 4.55 -31.41
CA TYR A 275 1.52 3.13 -31.25
C TYR A 275 2.05 2.50 -29.96
N VAL A 276 3.32 2.78 -29.61
CA VAL A 276 3.86 2.28 -28.35
C VAL A 276 3.22 2.98 -27.17
N ASN A 277 2.90 4.26 -27.31
CA ASN A 277 2.33 5.04 -26.23
C ASN A 277 0.95 4.49 -25.85
N THR A 278 0.08 4.30 -26.84
CA THR A 278 -1.23 3.66 -26.67
C THR A 278 -1.12 2.24 -26.13
N SER A 279 -0.18 1.43 -26.64
CA SER A 279 0.02 0.05 -26.16
C SER A 279 0.44 0.02 -24.70
N THR A 280 1.36 0.91 -24.33
CA THR A 280 1.89 1.05 -22.96
C THR A 280 0.81 1.56 -22.01
N ALA A 281 -0.01 2.52 -22.47
CA ALA A 281 -1.16 3.02 -21.72
C ALA A 281 -2.14 1.89 -21.37
N VAL A 282 -2.49 1.03 -22.33
CA VAL A 282 -3.37 -0.13 -22.06
C VAL A 282 -2.74 -1.08 -21.03
N ILE A 283 -1.43 -1.32 -21.09
CA ILE A 283 -0.73 -2.16 -20.10
C ILE A 283 -0.79 -1.52 -18.71
N ILE A 284 -0.51 -0.21 -18.59
CA ILE A 284 -0.58 0.52 -17.33
C ILE A 284 -2.00 0.45 -16.75
N LEU A 285 -3.00 0.74 -17.58
CA LEU A 285 -4.42 0.68 -17.24
C LEU A 285 -4.77 -0.69 -16.60
N ILE A 286 -4.42 -1.77 -17.28
CA ILE A 286 -4.68 -3.14 -16.83
C ILE A 286 -3.95 -3.41 -15.50
N CYS A 287 -2.65 -3.08 -15.42
CA CYS A 287 -1.84 -3.29 -14.21
C CYS A 287 -2.41 -2.52 -13.01
N CYS A 288 -2.79 -1.27 -13.20
CA CYS A 288 -3.36 -0.40 -12.17
C CYS A 288 -4.69 -0.95 -11.61
N VAL A 289 -5.57 -1.42 -12.49
CA VAL A 289 -6.87 -1.99 -12.10
C VAL A 289 -6.68 -3.27 -11.28
N PHE A 290 -5.77 -4.15 -11.72
CA PHE A 290 -5.45 -5.37 -10.98
C PHE A 290 -4.77 -5.09 -9.64
N LEU A 291 -3.80 -4.17 -9.60
CA LEU A 291 -3.04 -3.83 -8.40
C LEU A 291 -3.95 -3.33 -7.28
N GLN A 292 -4.86 -2.40 -7.56
CA GLN A 292 -5.78 -1.90 -6.52
C GLN A 292 -6.74 -2.94 -6.03
N ASN A 293 -7.28 -3.74 -6.95
CA ASN A 293 -8.24 -4.76 -6.59
C ASN A 293 -7.61 -5.79 -5.63
N ILE A 294 -6.39 -6.23 -5.93
CA ILE A 294 -5.65 -7.13 -5.04
C ILE A 294 -5.35 -6.47 -3.70
N ARG A 295 -4.89 -5.22 -3.69
CA ARG A 295 -4.58 -4.52 -2.44
C ARG A 295 -5.80 -4.39 -1.55
N ALA A 296 -6.92 -3.90 -2.09
CA ALA A 296 -8.15 -3.76 -1.32
C ALA A 296 -8.63 -5.10 -0.74
N ARG A 297 -8.47 -6.20 -1.49
CA ARG A 297 -8.80 -7.54 -0.99
C ARG A 297 -7.82 -8.01 0.09
N HIS A 298 -6.53 -7.76 -0.08
CA HIS A 298 -5.51 -8.10 0.89
C HIS A 298 -5.71 -7.36 2.22
N GLU A 299 -6.00 -6.06 2.17
CA GLU A 299 -6.28 -5.25 3.36
C GLU A 299 -7.48 -5.80 4.15
N ARG A 300 -8.58 -6.14 3.46
CA ARG A 300 -9.74 -6.77 4.11
C ARG A 300 -9.39 -8.11 4.76
N PHE A 301 -8.57 -8.92 4.09
CA PHE A 301 -8.11 -10.19 4.64
C PHE A 301 -7.30 -9.97 5.94
N ILE A 302 -6.30 -9.10 5.88
CA ILE A 302 -5.43 -8.83 7.02
C ILE A 302 -6.23 -8.24 8.19
N ALA A 303 -7.18 -7.34 7.92
CA ALA A 303 -8.03 -6.76 8.94
C ALA A 303 -8.81 -7.83 9.74
N LYS A 304 -9.38 -8.84 9.06
CA LYS A 304 -10.05 -9.97 9.73
C LYS A 304 -9.12 -10.73 10.69
N PHE A 305 -7.88 -10.97 10.29
CA PHE A 305 -6.91 -11.67 11.14
C PHE A 305 -6.42 -10.83 12.32
N VAL A 306 -6.19 -9.54 12.10
CA VAL A 306 -5.77 -8.63 13.16
C VAL A 306 -6.83 -8.52 14.25
N LEU A 307 -8.11 -8.53 13.87
CA LEU A 307 -9.21 -8.62 14.84
C LEU A 307 -9.17 -9.87 15.68
N ALA A 308 -9.07 -11.03 15.02
CA ALA A 308 -9.02 -12.31 15.71
C ALA A 308 -7.85 -12.34 16.70
N LEU A 309 -6.68 -11.85 16.27
CA LEU A 309 -5.51 -11.66 17.12
C LEU A 309 -5.79 -10.75 18.32
N SER A 310 -6.35 -9.56 18.08
CA SER A 310 -6.66 -8.61 19.14
C SER A 310 -7.68 -9.16 20.15
N ARG A 311 -8.69 -9.91 19.69
CA ARG A 311 -9.68 -10.57 20.56
C ARG A 311 -9.02 -11.65 21.42
N MET A 312 -8.14 -12.46 20.83
CA MET A 312 -7.38 -13.47 21.58
C MET A 312 -6.46 -12.85 22.62
N ASP A 313 -5.69 -11.81 22.28
CA ASP A 313 -4.80 -11.13 23.24
C ASP A 313 -5.58 -10.56 24.43
N VAL A 314 -6.74 -9.94 24.16
CA VAL A 314 -7.65 -9.45 25.20
C VAL A 314 -8.17 -10.58 26.08
N SER A 315 -8.55 -11.71 25.48
CA SER A 315 -9.04 -12.88 26.23
C SER A 315 -7.96 -13.45 27.16
N ILE A 316 -6.75 -13.65 26.62
CA ILE A 316 -5.60 -14.17 27.37
C ILE A 316 -5.26 -13.24 28.54
N GLU A 317 -5.12 -11.94 28.27
CA GLU A 317 -4.81 -10.95 29.32
C GLU A 317 -5.90 -10.93 30.39
N LYS A 318 -7.18 -10.92 29.99
CA LYS A 318 -8.30 -10.91 30.94
C LYS A 318 -8.28 -12.16 31.82
N HIS A 319 -8.05 -13.34 31.25
CA HIS A 319 -8.00 -14.59 31.99
C HIS A 319 -6.90 -14.55 33.07
N LEU A 320 -5.69 -14.17 32.68
CA LEU A 320 -4.55 -14.05 33.59
C LEU A 320 -4.79 -12.99 34.67
N ARG A 321 -5.27 -11.80 34.29
CA ARG A 321 -5.59 -10.74 35.26
C ARG A 321 -6.67 -11.16 36.25
N THR A 322 -7.65 -11.95 35.80
CA THR A 322 -8.70 -12.48 36.69
C THR A 322 -8.13 -13.49 37.67
N TYR A 323 -7.27 -14.39 37.20
CA TYR A 323 -6.59 -15.39 38.03
C TYR A 323 -5.68 -14.74 39.09
N PHE A 324 -4.81 -13.83 38.68
CA PHE A 324 -3.87 -13.12 39.55
C PHE A 324 -4.47 -11.94 40.31
N ARG A 325 -5.73 -11.59 40.04
CA ARG A 325 -6.43 -10.41 40.55
C ARG A 325 -5.70 -9.09 40.28
N ASP A 326 -5.01 -9.00 39.14
CA ASP A 326 -4.26 -7.82 38.70
C ASP A 326 -5.10 -6.98 37.72
N PHE A 327 -6.01 -6.17 38.25
CA PHE A 327 -6.91 -5.32 37.43
C PHE A 327 -6.44 -3.85 37.32
N GLU A 328 -5.50 -3.43 38.15
CA GLU A 328 -5.06 -2.04 38.23
C GLU A 328 -3.72 -1.80 37.53
N THR A 329 -2.88 -2.82 37.37
CA THR A 329 -1.56 -2.61 36.80
C THR A 329 -1.64 -2.40 35.31
N GLU A 330 -1.17 -1.25 34.86
CA GLU A 330 -1.23 -0.88 33.47
C GLU A 330 -0.24 -1.68 32.59
N ASN A 331 -0.57 -1.80 31.30
CA ASN A 331 0.33 -2.40 30.32
C ASN A 331 1.55 -1.49 30.07
N PRO A 332 2.72 -2.04 29.77
CA PRO A 332 3.92 -1.25 29.52
C PRO A 332 3.82 -0.49 28.19
N ASN A 333 4.35 0.74 28.15
CA ASN A 333 4.47 1.49 26.92
C ASN A 333 5.57 0.89 26.02
N ILE A 334 5.25 0.67 24.75
CA ILE A 334 6.19 0.20 23.73
C ILE A 334 6.48 1.34 22.78
N CYS A 335 7.75 1.71 22.68
CA CYS A 335 8.25 2.60 21.64
C CYS A 335 8.76 1.78 20.45
N ILE A 336 8.19 2.00 19.26
CA ILE A 336 8.77 1.55 18.00
C ILE A 336 9.47 2.77 17.38
N PRO A 337 10.82 2.81 17.42
CA PRO A 337 11.56 3.97 16.95
C PRO A 337 11.53 4.07 15.44
N THR A 338 11.46 5.30 14.96
CA THR A 338 11.67 5.62 13.55
C THR A 338 13.15 5.48 13.20
N HIS A 339 13.42 4.85 12.05
CA HIS A 339 14.80 4.64 11.61
C HIS A 339 15.46 5.97 11.22
N HIS A 340 16.75 6.14 11.56
CA HIS A 340 17.49 7.35 11.22
C HIS A 340 17.56 7.54 9.70
N ARG A 341 17.21 8.74 9.22
CA ARG A 341 17.08 9.05 7.78
C ARG A 341 18.16 9.99 7.31
N ASN A 342 18.78 9.64 6.18
CA ASN A 342 19.65 10.53 5.44
C ASN A 342 18.85 11.74 4.90
N ARG A 343 19.52 12.87 4.65
CA ARG A 343 18.87 14.08 4.14
C ARG A 343 18.09 13.84 2.84
N LEU A 344 18.64 13.06 1.92
CA LEU A 344 17.98 12.71 0.66
C LEU A 344 16.69 11.92 0.91
N SER A 345 16.75 10.89 1.74
CA SER A 345 15.57 10.13 2.16
C SER A 345 14.47 11.02 2.75
N LYS A 346 14.83 12.04 3.55
CA LYS A 346 13.85 12.99 4.12
C LYS A 346 13.13 13.80 3.04
N TRP A 347 13.82 14.23 2.00
CA TRP A 347 13.20 14.94 0.87
C TRP A 347 12.27 14.04 0.06
N ILE A 348 12.64 12.77 -0.11
CA ILE A 348 11.79 11.79 -0.80
C ILE A 348 10.52 11.52 0.01
N ASP A 349 10.65 11.31 1.33
CA ASP A 349 9.51 11.10 2.22
C ASP A 349 8.60 12.34 2.26
N TRP A 350 9.19 13.54 2.27
CA TRP A 350 8.44 14.80 2.19
C TRP A 350 7.58 14.89 0.94
N TYR A 351 8.14 14.55 -0.23
CA TYR A 351 7.41 14.51 -1.50
C TYR A 351 6.31 13.45 -1.47
N ALA A 352 6.62 12.25 -0.95
CA ALA A 352 5.65 11.16 -0.81
C ALA A 352 4.46 11.54 0.08
N ASP A 353 4.69 12.26 1.18
CA ASP A 353 3.63 12.75 2.08
C ASP A 353 2.75 13.81 1.37
N ILE A 354 3.33 14.70 0.56
CA ILE A 354 2.56 15.67 -0.22
C ILE A 354 1.63 14.98 -1.20
N ILE A 355 2.14 13.97 -1.92
CA ILE A 355 1.35 13.19 -2.87
C ILE A 355 0.31 12.36 -2.14
N GLY A 356 0.68 11.63 -1.09
CA GLY A 356 -0.20 10.75 -0.34
C GLY A 356 -1.27 11.47 0.50
N THR A 357 -1.30 12.80 0.50
CA THR A 357 -2.34 13.58 1.19
C THR A 357 -3.31 14.26 0.23
N GLY A 358 -4.32 14.94 0.80
CA GLY A 358 -5.28 15.71 0.00
C GLY A 358 -4.64 16.82 -0.84
N ILE A 359 -3.40 17.23 -0.54
CA ILE A 359 -2.67 18.21 -1.34
C ILE A 359 -2.40 17.65 -2.74
N GLY A 360 -1.95 16.40 -2.88
CA GLY A 360 -1.75 15.76 -4.18
C GLY A 360 -3.01 15.80 -5.05
N VAL A 361 -4.17 15.51 -4.45
CA VAL A 361 -5.48 15.61 -5.13
C VAL A 361 -5.84 17.05 -5.48
N CYS A 362 -5.58 18.02 -4.60
CA CYS A 362 -5.80 19.44 -4.92
C CYS A 362 -4.91 19.90 -6.08
N ILE A 363 -3.64 19.46 -6.13
CA ILE A 363 -2.74 19.71 -7.26
C ILE A 363 -3.30 19.08 -8.52
N ALA A 364 -3.79 17.84 -8.46
CA ALA A 364 -4.43 17.15 -9.58
C ALA A 364 -5.60 17.95 -10.17
N LEU A 365 -6.52 18.37 -9.31
CA LEU A 365 -7.68 19.15 -9.71
C LEU A 365 -7.27 20.51 -10.29
N GLY A 366 -6.25 21.15 -9.71
CA GLY A 366 -5.70 22.40 -10.22
C GLY A 366 -5.10 22.24 -11.62
N VAL A 367 -4.30 21.21 -11.85
CA VAL A 367 -3.70 20.93 -13.17
C VAL A 367 -4.78 20.63 -14.21
N ILE A 368 -5.78 19.81 -13.88
CA ILE A 368 -6.89 19.50 -14.80
C ILE A 368 -7.70 20.76 -15.13
N ALA A 369 -7.96 21.62 -14.13
CA ALA A 369 -8.66 22.88 -14.36
C ALA A 369 -7.88 23.82 -15.29
N VAL A 370 -6.57 23.93 -15.09
CA VAL A 370 -5.67 24.71 -15.96
C VAL A 370 -5.63 24.12 -17.38
N TRP A 371 -5.52 22.80 -17.50
CA TRP A 371 -5.53 22.12 -18.79
C TRP A 371 -6.82 22.39 -19.57
N ILE A 372 -8.00 22.27 -18.93
CA ILE A 372 -9.29 22.60 -19.55
C ILE A 372 -9.33 24.08 -19.96
N ALA A 373 -8.83 24.99 -19.13
CA ALA A 373 -8.82 26.43 -19.43
C ALA A 373 -7.94 26.80 -20.65
N ILE A 374 -6.88 26.04 -20.89
CA ILE A 374 -5.97 26.22 -22.05
C ILE A 374 -6.56 25.61 -23.34
N GLY A 375 -7.62 24.79 -23.24
CA GLY A 375 -8.26 24.12 -24.38
C GLY A 375 -8.79 25.08 -25.44
N ASP A 376 -9.52 26.10 -25.02
CA ASP A 376 -10.11 27.08 -25.94
C ASP A 376 -9.03 27.93 -26.68
N PRO A 377 -8.02 28.51 -26.00
CA PRO A 377 -6.89 29.17 -26.66
C PRO A 377 -6.12 28.30 -27.65
N MET A 378 -6.03 26.98 -27.41
CA MET A 378 -5.33 26.03 -28.28
C MET A 378 -6.25 25.34 -29.29
N SER A 379 -7.52 25.75 -29.37
CA SER A 379 -8.52 25.17 -30.29
C SER A 379 -8.68 23.65 -30.16
N TRP A 380 -8.47 23.10 -28.96
CA TRP A 380 -8.65 21.67 -28.67
C TRP A 380 -7.89 20.74 -29.62
N ASN A 381 -6.72 21.17 -30.10
CA ASN A 381 -5.91 20.42 -31.06
C ASN A 381 -5.08 19.29 -30.42
N GLY A 382 -4.36 18.49 -31.23
CA GLY A 382 -3.53 17.39 -30.73
C GLY A 382 -2.46 17.82 -29.73
N ASN A 383 -1.86 19.00 -29.91
CA ASN A 383 -0.90 19.56 -28.95
C ASN A 383 -1.54 19.88 -27.59
N TRP A 384 -2.81 20.30 -27.56
CA TRP A 384 -3.54 20.52 -26.30
C TRP A 384 -3.77 19.21 -25.53
N TRP A 385 -4.17 18.15 -26.23
CA TRP A 385 -4.30 16.82 -25.64
C TRP A 385 -2.95 16.32 -25.10
N LEU A 386 -1.88 16.41 -25.89
CA LEU A 386 -0.56 15.91 -25.51
C LEU A 386 0.09 16.64 -24.31
N ILE A 387 -0.32 17.89 -24.01
CA ILE A 387 0.21 18.64 -22.85
C ILE A 387 -0.10 17.91 -21.54
N ILE A 388 -1.34 17.43 -21.37
CA ILE A 388 -1.69 16.74 -20.13
C ILE A 388 -0.93 15.42 -20.03
N GLY A 389 -0.88 14.65 -21.12
CA GLY A 389 -0.12 13.41 -21.21
C GLY A 389 1.35 13.60 -20.86
N THR A 390 1.99 14.65 -21.39
CA THR A 390 3.39 14.98 -21.11
C THR A 390 3.61 15.33 -19.64
N TYR A 391 2.76 16.17 -19.06
CA TYR A 391 2.84 16.51 -17.63
C TYR A 391 2.68 15.25 -16.77
N THR A 392 1.62 14.48 -17.00
CA THR A 392 1.32 13.29 -16.20
C THR A 392 2.36 12.20 -16.40
N GLY A 393 2.96 12.06 -17.58
CA GLY A 393 4.04 11.11 -17.84
C GLY A 393 5.34 11.47 -17.12
N LEU A 394 5.72 12.76 -17.11
CA LEU A 394 6.90 13.22 -16.38
C LEU A 394 6.73 13.08 -14.85
N VAL A 395 5.55 13.45 -14.33
CA VAL A 395 5.24 13.33 -12.91
C VAL A 395 5.08 11.87 -12.49
N GLY A 396 4.31 11.07 -13.25
CA GLY A 396 4.13 9.64 -13.03
C GLY A 396 5.45 8.87 -13.06
N PHE A 397 6.41 9.27 -13.91
CA PHE A 397 7.75 8.72 -13.89
C PHE A 397 8.47 8.97 -12.57
N LEU A 398 8.43 10.21 -12.05
CA LEU A 398 9.01 10.52 -10.74
C LEU A 398 8.28 9.75 -9.62
N ASP A 399 6.95 9.75 -9.65
CA ASP A 399 6.09 9.11 -8.66
C ASP A 399 6.34 7.60 -8.62
N GLY A 400 6.52 6.95 -9.77
CA GLY A 400 6.86 5.53 -9.84
C GLY A 400 8.17 5.17 -9.12
N PHE A 401 9.20 6.04 -9.18
CA PHE A 401 10.43 5.85 -8.41
C PHE A 401 10.23 6.12 -6.92
N VAL A 402 9.56 7.21 -6.56
CA VAL A 402 9.31 7.58 -5.16
C VAL A 402 8.46 6.53 -4.46
N LEU A 403 7.35 6.11 -5.09
CA LEU A 403 6.44 5.10 -4.59
C LEU A 403 7.17 3.78 -4.32
N ARG A 404 8.07 3.37 -5.20
CA ARG A 404 8.82 2.13 -4.98
C ARG A 404 9.87 2.24 -3.88
N GLN A 405 10.58 3.36 -3.79
CA GLN A 405 11.55 3.59 -2.72
C GLN A 405 10.85 3.62 -1.35
N VAL A 406 9.71 4.30 -1.25
CA VAL A 406 8.91 4.38 -0.03
C VAL A 406 8.34 3.01 0.32
N TYR A 407 7.81 2.28 -0.67
CA TYR A 407 7.31 0.93 -0.49
C TYR A 407 8.37 -0.02 0.08
N PHE A 408 9.58 -0.03 -0.51
CA PHE A 408 10.66 -0.90 -0.07
C PHE A 408 11.03 -0.65 1.40
N LYS A 409 11.10 0.63 1.81
CA LYS A 409 11.37 1.01 3.20
C LYS A 409 10.25 0.58 4.15
N ILE A 410 9.00 0.79 3.73
CA ILE A 410 7.81 0.40 4.50
C ILE A 410 7.81 -1.11 4.76
N VAL A 411 7.96 -1.92 3.72
CA VAL A 411 7.94 -3.38 3.85
C VAL A 411 9.07 -3.85 4.77
N HIS A 412 10.29 -3.34 4.59
CA HIS A 412 11.40 -3.74 5.45
C HIS A 412 11.18 -3.34 6.92
N HIS A 413 10.61 -2.16 7.17
CA HIS A 413 10.30 -1.72 8.53
C HIS A 413 9.21 -2.58 9.18
N GLU A 414 8.14 -2.90 8.44
CA GLU A 414 7.08 -3.80 8.91
C GLU A 414 7.60 -5.20 9.20
N GLU A 415 8.39 -5.78 8.29
CA GLU A 415 8.96 -7.10 8.46
C GLU A 415 9.80 -7.20 9.74
N ASN A 416 10.66 -6.21 9.99
CA ASN A 416 11.48 -6.15 11.21
C ASN A 416 10.62 -6.05 12.48
N ASN A 417 9.46 -5.38 12.43
CA ASN A 417 8.57 -5.28 13.59
C ASN A 417 7.83 -6.60 13.85
N TYR A 418 7.35 -7.27 12.80
CA TYR A 418 6.74 -8.60 12.93
C TYR A 418 7.72 -9.67 13.39
N GLU A 419 8.98 -9.59 12.95
CA GLU A 419 10.05 -10.49 13.42
C GLU A 419 10.30 -10.31 14.92
N LYS A 420 10.38 -9.07 15.42
CA LYS A 420 10.50 -8.79 16.87
C LYS A 420 9.32 -9.33 17.68
N VAL A 421 8.09 -9.23 17.16
CA VAL A 421 6.91 -9.84 17.82
C VAL A 421 7.08 -11.35 17.91
N ALA A 422 7.57 -11.99 16.84
CA ALA A 422 7.82 -13.42 16.83
C ALA A 422 8.94 -13.83 17.81
N GLU A 423 10.04 -13.08 17.86
CA GLU A 423 11.12 -13.30 18.84
C GLU A 423 10.61 -13.22 20.29
N GLU A 424 9.85 -12.18 20.62
CA GLU A 424 9.28 -12.01 21.97
C GLU A 424 8.27 -13.14 22.31
N ASP A 425 7.52 -13.63 21.32
CA ASP A 425 6.66 -14.81 21.47
C ASP A 425 7.50 -16.05 21.80
N TYR A 426 8.53 -16.34 21.00
CA TYR A 426 9.40 -17.50 21.20
C TYR A 426 10.04 -17.50 22.58
N ASP A 427 10.53 -16.34 23.03
CA ASP A 427 11.08 -16.15 24.38
C ASP A 427 10.04 -16.48 25.47
N LEU A 428 8.79 -16.07 25.29
CA LEU A 428 7.71 -16.39 26.22
C LEU A 428 7.45 -17.90 26.25
N PHE A 429 7.28 -18.54 25.10
CA PHE A 429 7.02 -19.99 25.04
C PHE A 429 8.18 -20.81 25.63
N GLN A 430 9.42 -20.41 25.39
CA GLN A 430 10.60 -21.03 26.02
C GLN A 430 10.58 -20.87 27.54
N THR A 431 10.21 -19.67 28.04
CA THR A 431 10.08 -19.42 29.48
C THR A 431 8.98 -20.30 30.11
N LEU A 432 7.89 -20.56 29.38
CA LEU A 432 6.77 -21.38 29.83
C LEU A 432 6.98 -22.89 29.60
N GLY A 433 8.05 -23.29 28.90
CA GLY A 433 8.31 -24.69 28.56
C GLY A 433 7.32 -25.29 27.55
N ILE A 434 6.68 -24.47 26.73
CA ILE A 434 5.71 -24.91 25.71
C ILE A 434 6.46 -25.27 24.43
N GLU A 435 6.32 -26.52 23.97
CA GLU A 435 6.83 -26.93 22.66
C GLU A 435 5.92 -26.39 21.55
N LEU A 436 6.43 -25.46 20.73
CA LEU A 436 5.69 -25.02 19.54
C LEU A 436 5.71 -26.09 18.46
N ARG A 437 4.53 -26.36 17.91
CA ARG A 437 4.38 -27.16 16.71
C ARG A 437 5.03 -26.47 15.50
N GLU A 438 5.51 -27.25 14.54
CA GLU A 438 6.14 -26.78 13.29
C GLU A 438 5.28 -25.76 12.52
N GLU A 439 3.94 -25.87 12.60
CA GLU A 439 2.98 -24.94 11.98
C GLU A 439 2.95 -23.54 12.62
N CYS A 440 3.44 -23.40 13.86
CA CYS A 440 3.58 -22.13 14.58
C CYS A 440 4.91 -21.42 14.28
N VAL A 441 5.79 -22.10 13.52
CA VAL A 441 7.12 -21.63 13.15
C VAL A 441 7.14 -21.36 11.65
N VAL A 442 7.42 -20.11 11.28
CA VAL A 442 7.65 -19.78 9.88
C VAL A 442 9.05 -20.26 9.50
N HIS A 443 9.17 -21.52 9.09
CA HIS A 443 10.46 -22.06 8.67
C HIS A 443 10.96 -21.37 7.39
N SER A 444 12.26 -21.11 7.33
CA SER A 444 12.94 -20.57 6.13
C SER A 444 12.66 -21.40 4.86
N ASP A 445 12.33 -22.69 5.02
CA ASP A 445 12.00 -23.60 3.93
C ASP A 445 10.62 -23.35 3.30
N SER A 446 9.66 -22.75 4.03
CA SER A 446 8.41 -22.25 3.43
C SER A 446 8.67 -21.13 2.41
N PHE A 447 9.80 -20.44 2.55
CA PHE A 447 10.30 -19.46 1.59
C PHE A 447 11.25 -20.07 0.55
N ALA A 448 11.56 -21.37 0.58
CA ALA A 448 12.46 -22.00 -0.40
C ALA A 448 11.93 -21.89 -1.84
N SER A 449 10.61 -21.86 -2.04
CA SER A 449 9.99 -21.56 -3.35
C SER A 449 10.28 -20.14 -3.85
N LEU A 450 10.56 -19.20 -2.92
CA LEU A 450 11.05 -17.86 -3.21
C LEU A 450 12.58 -17.82 -3.37
N ASN A 451 13.35 -18.88 -3.11
CA ASN A 451 14.79 -18.87 -3.38
C ASN A 451 15.15 -19.17 -4.85
N SER A 452 14.14 -19.29 -5.73
CA SER A 452 14.32 -19.47 -7.16
C SER A 452 15.16 -18.34 -7.80
N ILE A 453 15.90 -18.67 -8.86
CA ILE A 453 16.67 -17.72 -9.68
C ILE A 453 15.80 -16.52 -10.10
N THR A 454 14.53 -16.80 -10.43
CA THR A 454 13.52 -15.79 -10.76
C THR A 454 13.37 -14.74 -9.67
N TYR A 455 13.27 -15.17 -8.41
CA TYR A 455 13.14 -14.26 -7.29
C TYR A 455 14.41 -13.45 -7.06
N ARG A 456 15.59 -14.08 -7.15
CA ARG A 456 16.86 -13.37 -6.98
C ARG A 456 17.04 -12.26 -8.00
N ILE A 457 16.67 -12.52 -9.26
CA ILE A 457 16.75 -11.54 -10.34
C ILE A 457 15.77 -10.39 -10.09
N SER A 458 14.48 -10.70 -9.88
CA SER A 458 13.46 -9.67 -9.63
C SER A 458 13.72 -8.89 -8.34
N SER A 459 14.22 -9.52 -7.28
CA SER A 459 14.54 -8.86 -6.01
C SER A 459 15.70 -7.88 -6.18
N LYS A 460 16.74 -8.27 -6.94
CA LYS A 460 17.81 -7.34 -7.32
C LYS A 460 17.31 -6.17 -8.16
N ILE A 461 16.48 -6.42 -9.17
CA ILE A 461 15.86 -5.38 -10.00
C ILE A 461 15.06 -4.43 -9.11
N ASN A 462 14.21 -4.96 -8.24
CA ASN A 462 13.39 -4.18 -7.32
C ASN A 462 14.26 -3.31 -6.39
N SER A 463 15.33 -3.89 -5.83
CA SER A 463 16.28 -3.19 -4.94
C SER A 463 17.03 -2.05 -5.63
N ILE A 464 17.44 -2.23 -6.89
CA ILE A 464 18.08 -1.17 -7.67
C ILE A 464 17.08 -0.03 -7.92
N CYS A 465 15.88 -0.39 -8.37
CA CYS A 465 14.83 0.58 -8.69
C CYS A 465 14.27 1.30 -7.46
N SER A 466 14.37 0.73 -6.25
CA SER A 466 13.91 1.34 -4.99
C SER A 466 14.99 2.11 -4.23
N SER A 467 16.19 2.27 -4.81
CA SER A 467 17.28 3.00 -4.17
C SER A 467 17.04 4.51 -4.16
N ASP A 468 17.57 5.22 -3.14
CA ASP A 468 17.50 6.69 -3.07
C ASP A 468 18.12 7.36 -4.32
N TRP A 469 19.15 6.74 -4.91
CA TRP A 469 19.82 7.22 -6.11
C TRP A 469 18.97 7.08 -7.37
N SER A 470 18.04 6.12 -7.43
CA SER A 470 17.15 5.97 -8.59
C SER A 470 16.18 7.17 -8.70
N VAL A 471 15.73 7.71 -7.57
CA VAL A 471 14.90 8.93 -7.53
C VAL A 471 15.70 10.16 -7.98
N VAL A 472 16.97 10.28 -7.59
CA VAL A 472 17.82 11.38 -8.09
C VAL A 472 18.05 11.25 -9.59
N ALA A 473 18.32 10.04 -10.07
CA ALA A 473 18.48 9.77 -11.49
C ALA A 473 17.21 10.11 -12.29
N SER A 474 16.02 9.86 -11.74
CA SER A 474 14.77 10.20 -12.43
C SER A 474 14.59 11.71 -12.57
N VAL A 475 14.91 12.50 -11.55
CA VAL A 475 14.90 13.97 -11.61
C VAL A 475 15.88 14.47 -12.68
N VAL A 476 17.09 13.90 -12.75
CA VAL A 476 18.09 14.28 -13.78
C VAL A 476 17.59 13.97 -15.18
N ILE A 477 16.92 12.82 -15.37
CA ILE A 477 16.32 12.44 -16.65
C ILE A 477 15.19 13.40 -17.03
N ILE A 478 14.28 13.73 -16.10
CA ILE A 478 13.19 14.70 -16.33
C ILE A 478 13.76 16.05 -16.75
N LEU A 479 14.77 16.58 -16.04
CA LEU A 479 15.41 17.85 -16.40
C LEU A 479 16.03 17.79 -17.79
N SER A 480 16.66 16.67 -18.14
CA SER A 480 17.24 16.46 -19.47
C SER A 480 16.16 16.45 -20.56
N LEU A 481 15.03 15.77 -20.33
CA LEU A 481 13.89 15.74 -21.24
C LEU A 481 13.28 17.13 -21.44
N ILE A 482 13.11 17.91 -20.36
CA ILE A 482 12.60 19.28 -20.42
C ILE A 482 13.54 20.19 -21.23
N ILE A 483 14.86 20.07 -21.07
CA ILE A 483 15.84 20.84 -21.83
C ILE A 483 15.75 20.50 -23.32
N ILE A 484 15.67 19.20 -23.66
CA ILE A 484 15.51 18.74 -25.04
C ILE A 484 14.20 19.25 -25.63
N ALA A 485 13.09 19.13 -24.90
CA ALA A 485 11.78 19.59 -25.36
C ALA A 485 11.72 21.10 -25.57
N SER A 486 12.37 21.86 -24.69
CA SER A 486 12.52 23.31 -24.83
C SER A 486 13.34 23.68 -26.07
N GLY A 487 14.41 22.93 -26.37
CA GLY A 487 15.19 23.09 -27.60
C GLY A 487 14.38 22.79 -28.87
N LEU A 488 13.45 21.84 -28.78
CA LEU A 488 12.49 21.48 -29.83
C LEU A 488 11.21 22.33 -29.82
N ARG A 489 11.15 23.39 -29.01
CA ARG A 489 10.03 24.34 -28.91
C ARG A 489 8.68 23.70 -28.57
N TRP A 490 8.68 22.64 -27.76
CA TRP A 490 7.44 21.97 -27.32
C TRP A 490 6.55 21.49 -28.48
N SER A 491 7.16 21.10 -29.61
CA SER A 491 6.46 20.44 -30.71
C SER A 491 5.85 19.10 -30.29
N GLU A 492 4.96 18.56 -31.11
CA GLU A 492 4.37 17.22 -30.90
C GLU A 492 5.44 16.15 -30.69
N THR A 493 6.46 16.11 -31.54
CA THR A 493 7.61 15.20 -31.37
C THR A 493 8.36 15.43 -30.04
N ALA A 494 8.49 16.68 -29.58
CA ALA A 494 9.13 16.99 -28.31
C ALA A 494 8.34 16.46 -27.11
N GLN A 495 7.01 16.57 -27.17
CA GLN A 495 6.09 16.06 -26.15
C GLN A 495 6.09 14.53 -26.13
N LEU A 496 6.06 13.88 -27.29
CA LEU A 496 6.14 12.42 -27.40
C LEU A 496 7.50 11.87 -26.90
N ILE A 497 8.62 12.55 -27.19
CA ILE A 497 9.94 12.19 -26.64
C ILE A 497 9.98 12.28 -25.11
N CYS A 498 9.25 13.23 -24.52
CA CYS A 498 9.13 13.30 -23.07
C CYS A 498 8.27 12.15 -22.53
N ASN A 499 7.13 11.88 -23.19
CA ASN A 499 6.10 11.00 -22.65
C ASN A 499 6.38 9.50 -22.89
N THR A 500 6.84 9.12 -24.07
CA THR A 500 7.02 7.70 -24.43
C THR A 500 8.05 6.97 -23.54
N PRO A 501 9.27 7.49 -23.32
CA PRO A 501 10.23 6.82 -22.44
C PRO A 501 9.75 6.76 -20.99
N THR A 502 9.08 7.81 -20.50
CA THR A 502 8.55 7.83 -19.13
C THR A 502 7.46 6.80 -18.91
N MET A 503 6.50 6.70 -19.85
CA MET A 503 5.42 5.73 -19.76
C MET A 503 5.91 4.28 -19.90
N ILE A 504 6.91 4.01 -20.75
CA ILE A 504 7.51 2.67 -20.86
C ILE A 504 8.11 2.24 -19.51
N ILE A 505 8.84 3.14 -18.85
CA ILE A 505 9.45 2.84 -17.54
C ILE A 505 8.38 2.73 -16.45
N GLU A 506 7.35 3.57 -16.46
CA GLU A 506 6.21 3.47 -15.54
C GLU A 506 5.47 2.12 -15.69
N ALA A 507 5.20 1.68 -16.92
CA ALA A 507 4.57 0.40 -17.19
C ALA A 507 5.41 -0.77 -16.70
N PHE A 508 6.71 -0.77 -17.03
CA PHE A 508 7.66 -1.73 -16.46
C PHE A 508 7.61 -1.70 -14.93
N PHE A 509 7.45 -0.50 -14.38
CA PHE A 509 7.46 -0.33 -12.96
C PHE A 509 6.24 -0.90 -12.24
N LEU A 510 5.06 -0.72 -12.80
CA LEU A 510 3.84 -1.32 -12.30
C LEU A 510 3.88 -2.85 -12.37
N ILE A 511 4.48 -3.43 -13.42
CA ILE A 511 4.67 -4.88 -13.51
C ILE A 511 5.57 -5.39 -12.37
N VAL A 512 6.72 -4.75 -12.14
CA VAL A 512 7.64 -5.10 -11.04
C VAL A 512 6.97 -4.89 -9.68
N LEU A 513 6.18 -3.82 -9.53
CA LEU A 513 5.46 -3.52 -8.30
C LEU A 513 4.42 -4.60 -8.01
N LEU A 514 3.64 -5.03 -9.01
CA LEU A 514 2.65 -6.10 -8.87
C LEU A 514 3.31 -7.40 -8.38
N GLN A 515 4.49 -7.74 -8.92
CA GLN A 515 5.27 -8.88 -8.46
C GLN A 515 5.72 -8.73 -6.99
N ALA A 516 6.30 -7.58 -6.66
CA ALA A 516 6.82 -7.30 -5.32
C ALA A 516 5.69 -7.34 -4.26
N HIS A 517 4.52 -6.78 -4.59
CA HIS A 517 3.32 -6.85 -3.76
C HIS A 517 2.85 -8.29 -3.56
N GLY A 518 2.75 -9.09 -4.63
CA GLY A 518 2.36 -10.50 -4.52
C GLY A 518 3.24 -11.29 -3.54
N TRP A 519 4.54 -11.01 -3.51
CA TRP A 519 5.48 -11.65 -2.58
C TRP A 519 5.37 -11.14 -1.16
N ALA A 520 5.37 -9.82 -0.97
CA ALA A 520 5.24 -9.21 0.35
C ALA A 520 3.93 -9.62 1.01
N ASP A 521 2.82 -9.59 0.26
CA ASP A 521 1.50 -9.97 0.76
C ASP A 521 1.41 -11.46 1.09
N LYS A 522 2.09 -12.34 0.33
CA LYS A 522 2.17 -13.77 0.69
C LYS A 522 2.96 -13.97 1.98
N LYS A 523 4.11 -13.31 2.12
CA LYS A 523 4.94 -13.36 3.32
C LYS A 523 4.18 -12.85 4.55
N ARG A 524 3.52 -11.69 4.42
CA ARG A 524 2.71 -11.09 5.49
C ARG A 524 1.59 -12.02 5.95
N ARG A 525 0.86 -12.66 5.02
CA ARG A 525 -0.20 -13.61 5.38
C ARG A 525 0.32 -14.81 6.14
N MET A 526 1.49 -15.34 5.77
CA MET A 526 2.11 -16.44 6.52
C MET A 526 2.54 -15.99 7.92
N GLN A 527 3.13 -14.80 8.07
CA GLN A 527 3.51 -14.26 9.39
C GLN A 527 2.29 -14.06 10.31
N VAL A 528 1.22 -13.46 9.79
CA VAL A 528 -0.02 -13.22 10.54
C VAL A 528 -0.73 -14.54 10.89
N ALA A 529 -0.76 -15.52 9.97
CA ALA A 529 -1.32 -16.84 10.25
C ALA A 529 -0.52 -17.59 11.33
N ALA A 530 0.82 -17.54 11.28
CA ALA A 530 1.68 -18.14 12.30
C ALA A 530 1.50 -17.45 13.66
N LEU A 531 1.39 -16.12 13.68
CA LEU A 531 1.09 -15.37 14.90
C LEU A 531 -0.26 -15.77 15.50
N HIS A 532 -1.28 -15.95 14.65
CA HIS A 532 -2.58 -16.45 15.08
C HIS A 532 -2.48 -17.84 15.70
N ALA A 533 -1.76 -18.77 15.07
CA ALA A 533 -1.54 -20.11 15.60
C ALA A 533 -0.84 -20.08 16.98
N ARG A 534 0.18 -19.21 17.15
CA ARG A 534 0.84 -19.00 18.45
C ARG A 534 -0.14 -18.49 19.50
N ARG A 535 -1.01 -17.53 19.18
CA ARG A 535 -2.00 -17.03 20.13
C ARG A 535 -3.02 -18.06 20.56
N VAL A 536 -3.48 -18.93 19.65
CA VAL A 536 -4.34 -20.07 20.01
C VAL A 536 -3.63 -20.99 20.99
N ALA A 537 -2.38 -21.37 20.72
CA ALA A 537 -1.61 -22.22 21.62
C ALA A 537 -1.42 -21.60 23.01
N LEU A 538 -1.14 -20.29 23.06
CA LEU A 538 -0.98 -19.55 24.31
C LEU A 538 -2.30 -19.48 25.10
N LEU A 539 -3.43 -19.25 24.44
CA LEU A 539 -4.74 -19.23 25.07
C LEU A 539 -5.07 -20.59 25.70
N THR A 540 -4.91 -21.68 24.97
CA THR A 540 -5.14 -23.04 25.50
C THR A 540 -4.26 -23.32 26.71
N TYR A 541 -2.97 -22.99 26.66
CA TYR A 541 -2.07 -23.15 27.80
C TYR A 541 -2.53 -22.36 29.03
N VAL A 542 -2.97 -21.12 28.83
CA VAL A 542 -3.42 -20.24 29.90
C VAL A 542 -4.71 -20.74 30.55
N GLU A 543 -5.67 -21.22 29.76
CA GLU A 543 -6.91 -21.81 30.25
C GLU A 543 -6.67 -23.08 31.08
N GLU A 544 -5.73 -23.93 30.65
CA GLU A 544 -5.37 -25.18 31.35
C GLU A 544 -4.54 -24.93 32.62
N SER A 545 -3.57 -24.01 32.56
CA SER A 545 -2.62 -23.79 33.66
C SER A 545 -3.16 -22.89 34.77
N TYR A 546 -4.09 -21.99 34.43
CA TYR A 546 -4.66 -21.01 35.34
C TYR A 546 -6.18 -21.12 35.40
N PRO A 547 -6.75 -22.26 35.84
CA PRO A 547 -8.19 -22.44 35.85
C PRO A 547 -8.86 -21.43 36.78
N LEU A 548 -9.84 -20.70 36.24
CA LEU A 548 -10.68 -19.81 37.04
C LEU A 548 -11.64 -20.68 37.85
N SER A 549 -11.57 -20.59 39.17
CA SER A 549 -12.53 -21.25 40.06
C SER A 549 -13.88 -20.55 39.93
N CYS A 550 -14.89 -21.25 39.39
CA CYS A 550 -16.28 -20.76 39.37
C CYS A 550 -16.85 -20.59 40.77
#